data_AF-R5E5K4-F1
#
_entry.id   AF-R5E5K4-F1
#
_cell.length_a   1.000
_cell.length_b   1.000
_cell.length_c   1.000
_cell.angle_alpha   90.00
_cell.angle_beta   90.00
_cell.angle_gamma   90.00
#
_symmetry.space_group_name_H-M   'P 1'
#
loop_
_entity.id
_entity.type
_entity.pdbx_description
1 polymer ?
#
loop_
_entity_poly.entity_id
_entity_poly.type
_entity_poly.pdbx_seq_one_letter_code
_entity_poly.pdbx_strand_id
1 'polypeptide(L)'
;MTNLSKLFDSLQKNIVFVLVSLVLMAVVYFIAFGFEKLIEKKNNIKFSSEKTRVNKMVIMAMLAAISVILMYFEFPLTFIAPSFYEIDLSEVPVLIGSFLLGPCAGVVIEAVKVILKVCIKGTTTAFVGDFANFILGCFFTVPASVVYHFHRTKKRAVLGLVVGSLTLIVSGVFMNAFYLLPKYSELYGMPIEAFIAMGNKINANINNVFTFVVLAVAPFNFVKALITSVITFVLYKYLSRHLKVSA
;
A
#
# COMPACT_ATOMS: atom_id res chain seq x y z
N MET A 1 26.94 -9.82 11.75
CA MET A 1 26.21 -8.53 11.64
C MET A 1 24.77 -8.76 12.05
N THR A 2 24.29 -8.08 13.09
CA THR A 2 22.89 -8.14 13.54
C THR A 2 21.98 -7.55 12.46
N ASN A 3 20.68 -7.88 12.45
CA ASN A 3 19.72 -7.25 11.52
C ASN A 3 19.75 -5.72 11.60
N LEU A 4 20.00 -5.18 12.81
CA LEU A 4 20.11 -3.75 13.05
C LEU A 4 21.33 -3.13 12.35
N SER A 5 22.50 -3.77 12.38
CA SER A 5 23.70 -3.23 11.71
C SER A 5 23.51 -3.18 10.19
N LYS A 6 22.92 -4.23 9.60
CA LYS A 6 22.62 -4.26 8.16
C LYS A 6 21.60 -3.21 7.75
N LEU A 7 20.63 -2.92 8.61
CA LEU A 7 19.65 -1.86 8.38
C LEU A 7 20.31 -0.48 8.41
N PHE A 8 21.17 -0.20 9.39
CA PHE A 8 21.94 1.05 9.44
C PHE A 8 22.83 1.23 8.21
N ASP A 9 23.54 0.20 7.78
CA ASP A 9 24.38 0.24 6.57
C ASP A 9 23.54 0.54 5.32
N SER A 10 22.37 -0.11 5.20
CA SER A 10 21.45 0.11 4.09
C SER A 10 20.89 1.53 4.11
N LEU A 11 20.52 2.04 5.29
CA LEU A 11 19.99 3.38 5.48
C LEU A 11 21.03 4.43 5.11
N GLN A 12 22.28 4.28 5.55
CA GLN A 12 23.35 5.22 5.25
C GLN A 12 23.63 5.29 3.74
N LYS A 13 23.61 4.14 3.04
CA LYS A 13 23.80 4.08 1.58
C LYS A 13 22.65 4.72 0.80
N ASN A 14 21.42 4.66 1.31
CA ASN A 14 20.21 5.05 0.59
C ASN A 14 19.45 6.21 1.24
N ILE A 15 20.13 7.03 2.05
CA ILE A 15 19.49 8.04 2.89
C ILE A 15 18.66 9.06 2.09
N VAL A 16 19.15 9.46 0.92
CA VAL A 16 18.42 10.39 0.03
C VAL A 16 17.09 9.78 -0.41
N PHE A 17 17.08 8.50 -0.80
CA PHE A 17 15.87 7.81 -1.22
C PHE A 17 14.88 7.65 -0.05
N VAL A 18 15.37 7.35 1.15
CA VAL A 18 14.54 7.27 2.37
C VAL A 18 13.90 8.63 2.67
N LEU A 19 14.67 9.73 2.62
CA LEU A 19 14.14 11.08 2.86
C LEU A 19 13.08 11.48 1.82
N VAL A 20 13.33 11.21 0.54
CA VAL A 20 12.35 11.43 -0.54
C VAL A 20 11.09 10.60 -0.30
N SER A 21 11.23 9.34 0.11
CA SER A 21 10.10 8.47 0.43
C SER A 21 9.25 9.02 1.57
N LEU A 22 9.87 9.54 2.64
CA LEU A 22 9.17 10.17 3.77
C LEU A 22 8.44 11.46 3.36
N VAL A 23 9.04 12.28 2.49
CA VAL A 23 8.38 13.47 1.94
C VAL A 23 7.17 13.06 1.11
N LEU A 24 7.29 12.04 0.25
CA LEU A 24 6.17 11.54 -0.54
C LEU A 24 5.06 10.96 0.34
N MET A 25 5.40 10.26 1.43
CA MET A 25 4.42 9.82 2.44
C MET A 25 3.62 11.01 3.00
N ALA A 26 4.29 12.11 3.35
CA ALA A 26 3.63 13.32 3.84
C ALA A 26 2.75 13.97 2.76
N VAL A 27 3.22 14.05 1.52
CA VAL A 27 2.44 14.59 0.38
C VAL A 27 1.16 13.78 0.18
N VAL A 28 1.25 12.45 0.17
CA VAL A 28 0.08 11.56 0.04
C VAL A 28 -0.91 11.77 1.19
N TYR A 29 -0.41 11.97 2.42
CA TYR A 29 -1.26 12.30 3.55
C TYR A 29 -2.04 13.61 3.33
N PHE A 30 -1.37 14.67 2.85
CA PHE A 30 -2.05 15.94 2.58
C PHE A 30 -3.05 15.87 1.42
N ILE A 31 -2.79 15.04 0.41
CA ILE A 31 -3.76 14.74 -0.65
C ILE A 31 -5.00 14.05 -0.05
N ALA A 32 -4.80 13.01 0.77
CA ALA A 32 -5.90 12.33 1.46
C ALA A 32 -6.67 13.29 2.39
N PHE A 33 -5.98 14.22 3.04
CA PHE A 33 -6.57 15.25 3.89
C PHE A 33 -7.45 16.21 3.09
N GLY A 34 -7.00 16.63 1.90
CA GLY A 34 -7.81 17.40 0.97
C GLY A 34 -9.13 16.69 0.62
N PHE A 35 -9.06 15.40 0.30
CA PHE A 35 -10.27 14.60 0.04
C PHE A 35 -11.16 14.46 1.27
N GLU A 36 -10.60 14.25 2.47
CA GLU A 36 -11.38 14.25 3.71
C GLU A 36 -12.16 15.55 3.87
N LYS A 37 -11.52 16.70 3.68
CA LYS A 37 -12.20 18.01 3.78
C LYS A 37 -13.32 18.18 2.75
N LEU A 38 -13.14 17.71 1.53
CA LEU A 38 -14.20 17.72 0.51
C LEU A 38 -15.40 16.87 0.91
N ILE A 39 -15.15 15.69 1.49
CA ILE A 39 -16.19 14.78 1.96
C ILE A 39 -16.92 15.33 3.19
N GLU A 40 -16.18 15.88 4.16
CA GLU A 40 -16.74 16.55 5.35
C GLU A 40 -17.70 17.65 4.94
N LYS A 41 -17.28 18.52 4.01
CA LYS A 41 -18.10 19.62 3.49
C LYS A 41 -19.36 19.12 2.78
N LYS A 42 -19.25 18.08 1.95
CA LYS A 42 -20.38 17.58 1.15
C LYS A 42 -21.41 16.83 1.98
N ASN A 43 -20.97 16.02 2.93
CA ASN A 43 -21.84 15.13 3.70
C ASN A 43 -22.20 15.69 5.09
N ASN A 44 -21.69 16.87 5.43
CA ASN A 44 -21.85 17.51 6.75
C ASN A 44 -21.47 16.57 7.91
N ILE A 45 -20.34 15.88 7.75
CA ILE A 45 -19.74 14.99 8.74
C ILE A 45 -18.37 15.52 9.18
N LYS A 46 -17.84 15.01 10.28
CA LYS A 46 -16.43 15.19 10.68
C LYS A 46 -15.76 13.83 10.85
N PHE A 47 -14.58 13.65 10.26
CA PHE A 47 -13.77 12.43 10.43
C PHE A 47 -13.00 12.41 11.75
N SER A 48 -12.84 13.56 12.41
CA SER A 48 -12.23 13.66 13.72
C SER A 48 -12.85 14.80 14.53
N SER A 49 -13.09 14.55 15.80
CA SER A 49 -13.47 15.51 16.83
C SER A 49 -12.69 15.22 18.11
N GLU A 50 -12.67 16.15 19.06
CA GLU A 50 -11.98 15.92 20.35
C GLU A 50 -12.46 14.65 21.05
N LYS A 51 -13.78 14.40 21.03
CA LYS A 51 -14.39 13.21 21.63
C LYS A 51 -13.97 11.89 20.97
N THR A 52 -13.61 11.92 19.69
CA THR A 52 -13.33 10.71 18.89
C THR A 52 -11.85 10.50 18.60
N ARG A 53 -11.00 11.49 18.92
CA ARG A 53 -9.56 11.50 18.59
C ARG A 53 -8.81 10.32 19.18
N VAL A 54 -9.02 10.02 20.47
CA VAL A 54 -8.35 8.90 21.16
C VAL A 54 -8.78 7.56 20.55
N ASN A 55 -10.09 7.36 20.38
CA ASN A 55 -10.62 6.14 19.76
C ASN A 55 -10.07 5.93 18.34
N LYS A 56 -10.03 6.98 17.52
CA LYS A 56 -9.45 6.94 16.17
C LYS A 56 -7.97 6.52 16.22
N MET A 57 -7.19 7.10 17.12
CA MET A 57 -5.77 6.76 17.30
C MET A 57 -5.59 5.29 17.70
N VAL A 58 -6.34 4.80 18.67
CA VAL A 58 -6.24 3.40 19.15
C VAL A 58 -6.59 2.42 18.04
N ILE A 59 -7.69 2.66 17.30
CA ILE A 59 -8.09 1.78 16.20
C ILE A 59 -7.04 1.79 15.08
N MET A 60 -6.49 2.95 14.71
CA MET A 60 -5.41 3.02 13.72
C MET A 60 -4.17 2.24 14.17
N ALA A 61 -3.76 2.39 15.44
CA ALA A 61 -2.61 1.68 15.99
C ALA A 61 -2.82 0.15 16.00
N MET A 62 -4.01 -0.31 16.41
CA MET A 62 -4.36 -1.73 16.40
C MET A 62 -4.36 -2.31 14.97
N LEU A 63 -5.01 -1.62 14.02
CA LEU A 63 -5.05 -2.08 12.63
C LEU A 63 -3.66 -2.06 11.98
N ALA A 64 -2.83 -1.06 12.29
CA ALA A 64 -1.44 -1.02 11.83
C ALA A 64 -0.63 -2.20 12.38
N ALA A 65 -0.78 -2.53 13.67
CA ALA A 65 -0.12 -3.69 14.27
C ALA A 65 -0.55 -5.01 13.59
N ILE A 66 -1.85 -5.18 13.32
CA ILE A 66 -2.36 -6.35 12.58
C ILE A 66 -1.79 -6.38 11.16
N SER A 67 -1.76 -5.23 10.46
CA SER A 67 -1.16 -5.11 9.13
C SER A 67 0.31 -5.51 9.12
N VAL A 68 1.10 -5.09 10.12
CA VAL A 68 2.51 -5.53 10.26
C VAL A 68 2.58 -7.04 10.37
N ILE A 69 1.79 -7.65 11.26
CA ILE A 69 1.77 -9.11 11.44
C ILE A 69 1.42 -9.82 10.13
N LEU A 70 0.42 -9.34 9.39
CA LEU A 70 0.05 -9.92 8.10
C LEU A 70 1.14 -9.75 7.03
N MET A 71 1.86 -8.63 7.04
CA MET A 71 2.99 -8.39 6.14
C MET A 71 4.19 -9.30 6.43
N TYR A 72 4.31 -9.83 7.65
CA TYR A 72 5.33 -10.86 7.96
C TYR A 72 5.14 -12.17 7.20
N PHE A 73 3.88 -12.48 6.87
CA PHE A 73 3.51 -13.65 6.08
C PHE A 73 3.50 -13.33 4.57
N GLU A 74 4.30 -12.35 4.12
CA GLU A 74 4.51 -12.07 2.71
C GLU A 74 5.22 -13.23 2.00
N PHE A 75 4.76 -13.58 0.80
CA PHE A 75 5.37 -14.63 -0.02
C PHE A 75 5.39 -14.24 -1.50
N PRO A 76 6.39 -14.68 -2.27
CA PRO A 76 6.48 -14.34 -3.69
C PRO A 76 5.51 -15.18 -4.54
N LEU A 77 4.83 -14.53 -5.49
CA LEU A 77 4.06 -15.23 -6.54
C LEU A 77 4.95 -15.48 -7.77
N THR A 78 5.90 -16.40 -7.62
CA THR A 78 6.95 -16.68 -8.61
C THR A 78 6.44 -17.19 -9.96
N PHE A 79 5.17 -17.60 -10.04
CA PHE A 79 4.51 -17.97 -11.28
C PHE A 79 3.95 -16.77 -12.07
N ILE A 80 3.93 -15.57 -11.50
CA ILE A 80 3.46 -14.34 -12.16
C ILE A 80 4.60 -13.34 -12.35
N ALA A 81 5.43 -13.15 -11.31
CA ALA A 81 6.43 -12.10 -11.28
C ALA A 81 7.70 -12.57 -10.54
N PRO A 82 8.86 -11.90 -10.74
CA PRO A 82 10.08 -12.24 -10.01
C PRO A 82 9.91 -12.19 -8.48
N SER A 83 10.80 -12.87 -7.76
CA SER A 83 10.69 -13.09 -6.31
C SER A 83 10.69 -11.84 -5.43
N PHE A 84 11.05 -10.68 -5.96
CA PHE A 84 10.95 -9.41 -5.23
C PHE A 84 9.53 -8.79 -5.26
N TYR A 85 8.58 -9.41 -5.98
CA TYR A 85 7.15 -9.12 -5.89
C TYR A 85 6.49 -10.09 -4.90
N GLU A 86 6.30 -9.62 -3.67
CA GLU A 86 5.70 -10.39 -2.58
C GLU A 86 4.26 -9.94 -2.34
N ILE A 87 3.36 -10.93 -2.19
CA ILE A 87 1.96 -10.70 -1.83
C ILE A 87 1.78 -10.99 -0.35
N ASP A 88 0.90 -10.20 0.26
CA ASP A 88 0.54 -10.29 1.67
C ASP A 88 -0.91 -9.78 1.83
N LEU A 89 -1.47 -9.94 3.04
CA LEU A 89 -2.84 -9.52 3.35
C LEU A 89 -2.89 -8.23 4.19
N SER A 90 -1.80 -7.49 4.29
CA SER A 90 -1.68 -6.33 5.16
C SER A 90 -2.52 -5.13 4.72
N GLU A 91 -2.91 -5.04 3.45
CA GLU A 91 -3.83 -4.00 2.97
C GLU A 91 -5.27 -4.23 3.43
N VAL A 92 -5.62 -5.44 3.90
CA VAL A 92 -6.98 -5.72 4.40
C VAL A 92 -7.28 -4.84 5.64
N PRO A 93 -6.47 -4.84 6.72
CA PRO A 93 -6.69 -3.92 7.84
C PRO A 93 -6.57 -2.44 7.46
N VAL A 94 -5.73 -2.09 6.48
CA VAL A 94 -5.58 -0.70 5.99
C VAL A 94 -6.88 -0.24 5.34
N LEU A 95 -7.46 -1.03 4.44
CA LEU A 95 -8.74 -0.74 3.81
C LEU A 95 -9.86 -0.68 4.83
N ILE A 96 -9.92 -1.63 5.77
CA ILE A 96 -10.90 -1.62 6.87
C ILE A 96 -10.78 -0.30 7.64
N GLY A 97 -9.58 0.07 8.08
CA GLY A 97 -9.35 1.31 8.81
C GLY A 97 -9.73 2.55 8.01
N SER A 98 -9.42 2.57 6.71
CA SER A 98 -9.78 3.65 5.81
C SER A 98 -11.31 3.78 5.65
N PHE A 99 -12.05 2.67 5.55
CA PHE A 99 -13.51 2.67 5.42
C PHE A 99 -14.19 3.05 6.74
N LEU A 100 -13.56 2.76 7.88
CA LEU A 100 -14.08 3.15 9.19
C LEU A 100 -13.82 4.63 9.50
N LEU A 101 -12.59 5.09 9.28
CA LEU A 101 -12.06 6.31 9.90
C LEU A 101 -11.68 7.41 8.90
N GLY A 102 -11.70 7.12 7.59
CA GLY A 102 -11.44 8.06 6.51
C GLY A 102 -10.15 7.79 5.73
N PRO A 103 -9.98 8.42 4.55
CA PRO A 103 -8.78 8.31 3.71
C PRO A 103 -7.46 8.56 4.46
N CYS A 104 -7.37 9.56 5.33
CA CYS A 104 -6.14 9.86 6.08
C CYS A 104 -5.77 8.72 7.03
N ALA A 105 -6.77 8.09 7.64
CA ALA A 105 -6.52 6.94 8.51
C ALA A 105 -5.90 5.77 7.72
N GLY A 106 -6.35 5.55 6.49
CA GLY A 106 -5.74 4.56 5.59
C GLY A 106 -4.25 4.86 5.36
N VAL A 107 -3.91 6.09 4.98
CA VAL A 107 -2.51 6.49 4.75
C VAL A 107 -1.65 6.34 6.01
N VAL A 108 -2.16 6.70 7.19
CA VAL A 108 -1.43 6.56 8.45
C VAL A 108 -1.19 5.10 8.80
N ILE A 109 -2.20 4.24 8.68
CA ILE A 109 -2.08 2.80 8.94
C ILE A 109 -1.05 2.19 7.98
N GLU A 110 -1.11 2.54 6.70
CA GLU A 110 -0.18 2.09 5.66
C GLU A 110 1.27 2.54 5.94
N ALA A 111 1.47 3.80 6.32
CA ALA A 111 2.80 4.32 6.66
C ALA A 111 3.39 3.63 7.89
N VAL A 112 2.61 3.51 8.97
CA VAL A 112 3.06 2.85 10.21
C VAL A 112 3.37 1.39 9.95
N LYS A 113 2.54 0.69 9.16
CA LYS A 113 2.80 -0.69 8.72
C LYS A 113 4.19 -0.82 8.10
N VAL A 114 4.48 -0.05 7.05
CA VAL A 114 5.73 -0.16 6.30
C VAL A 114 6.93 0.23 7.15
N ILE A 115 6.82 1.32 7.93
CA ILE A 115 7.90 1.77 8.82
C ILE A 115 8.23 0.68 9.85
N LEU A 116 7.22 0.09 10.50
CA LEU A 116 7.44 -0.96 11.49
C LEU A 116 7.98 -2.25 10.85
N LYS A 117 7.51 -2.63 9.66
CA LYS A 117 8.08 -3.78 8.92
C LYS A 117 9.57 -3.58 8.67
N VAL A 118 9.97 -2.40 8.22
CA VAL A 118 11.39 -2.06 8.01
C VAL A 118 12.18 -2.08 9.32
N CYS A 119 11.65 -1.51 10.41
CA CYS A 119 12.33 -1.50 11.70
C CYS A 119 12.56 -2.91 12.28
N ILE A 120 11.65 -3.85 12.05
CA ILE A 120 11.70 -5.18 12.68
C ILE A 120 12.33 -6.23 11.74
N LYS A 121 11.97 -6.27 10.46
CA LYS A 121 12.47 -7.25 9.46
C LYS A 121 13.67 -6.74 8.67
N GLY A 122 13.86 -5.42 8.60
CA GLY A 122 14.81 -4.78 7.70
C GLY A 122 14.26 -4.65 6.28
N THR A 123 15.15 -4.40 5.32
CA THR A 123 14.84 -4.31 3.89
C THR A 123 15.74 -5.22 3.07
N THR A 124 15.17 -5.84 2.04
CA THR A 124 15.89 -6.69 1.06
C THR A 124 15.98 -6.02 -0.32
N THR A 125 15.32 -4.86 -0.50
CA THR A 125 15.15 -4.19 -1.79
C THR A 125 15.70 -2.76 -1.78
N ALA A 126 16.67 -2.48 -0.90
CA ALA A 126 17.23 -1.15 -0.68
C ALA A 126 16.15 -0.06 -0.46
N PHE A 127 15.13 -0.39 0.35
CA PHE A 127 13.93 0.42 0.63
C PHE A 127 12.98 0.64 -0.55
N VAL A 128 13.33 0.27 -1.78
CA VAL A 128 12.46 0.51 -2.96
C VAL A 128 11.18 -0.30 -2.88
N GLY A 129 11.26 -1.57 -2.47
CA GLY A 129 10.09 -2.42 -2.28
C GLY A 129 9.23 -1.97 -1.10
N ASP A 130 9.84 -1.46 -0.03
CA ASP A 130 9.11 -0.92 1.12
C ASP A 130 8.34 0.35 0.73
N PHE A 131 8.99 1.26 0.00
CA PHE A 131 8.33 2.43 -0.58
C PHE A 131 7.25 2.04 -1.58
N ALA A 132 7.50 1.04 -2.44
CA ALA A 132 6.52 0.52 -3.39
C ALA A 132 5.27 0.00 -2.67
N ASN A 133 5.44 -0.76 -1.58
CA ASN A 133 4.32 -1.26 -0.77
C ASN A 133 3.46 -0.10 -0.26
N PHE A 134 4.08 0.93 0.34
CA PHE A 134 3.37 2.12 0.83
C PHE A 134 2.61 2.86 -0.29
N ILE A 135 3.30 3.22 -1.38
CA ILE A 135 2.72 4.11 -2.39
C ILE A 135 1.62 3.40 -3.19
N LEU A 136 1.84 2.12 -3.54
CA LEU A 136 0.83 1.31 -4.22
C LEU A 136 -0.34 0.97 -3.29
N GLY A 137 -0.07 0.71 -2.00
CA GLY A 137 -1.10 0.59 -0.97
C GLY A 137 -1.96 1.85 -0.86
N CYS A 138 -1.36 3.03 -0.95
CA CYS A 138 -2.10 4.31 -1.00
C CYS A 138 -2.92 4.48 -2.29
N PHE A 139 -2.36 4.12 -3.45
CA PHE A 139 -3.10 4.13 -4.73
C PHE A 139 -4.29 3.16 -4.73
N PHE A 140 -4.27 2.12 -3.89
CA PHE A 140 -5.43 1.28 -3.68
C PHE A 140 -6.42 1.89 -2.67
N THR A 141 -5.92 2.21 -1.49
CA THR A 141 -6.75 2.50 -0.31
C THR A 141 -7.40 3.88 -0.35
N VAL A 142 -6.68 4.91 -0.81
CA VAL A 142 -7.19 6.28 -0.84
C VAL A 142 -8.38 6.42 -1.81
N PRO A 143 -8.28 6.03 -3.11
CA PRO A 143 -9.42 6.13 -4.01
C PRO A 143 -10.60 5.27 -3.55
N ALA A 144 -10.34 4.07 -3.04
CA ALA A 144 -11.40 3.20 -2.52
C ALA A 144 -12.16 3.85 -1.36
N SER A 145 -11.43 4.40 -0.40
CA SER A 145 -11.98 5.09 0.77
C SER A 145 -12.75 6.35 0.37
N VAL A 146 -12.21 7.16 -0.53
CA VAL A 146 -12.86 8.38 -1.04
C VAL A 146 -14.21 8.06 -1.68
N VAL A 147 -14.25 7.10 -2.62
CA VAL A 147 -15.51 6.69 -3.28
C VAL A 147 -16.54 6.16 -2.28
N TYR A 148 -16.09 5.37 -1.29
CA TYR A 148 -16.96 4.85 -0.25
C TYR A 148 -17.54 5.97 0.63
N HIS A 149 -16.70 6.89 1.11
CA HIS A 149 -17.12 7.93 2.04
C HIS A 149 -17.91 9.06 1.41
N PHE A 150 -17.81 9.24 0.09
CA PHE A 150 -18.71 10.16 -0.63
C PHE A 150 -20.17 9.75 -0.45
N HIS A 151 -20.51 8.46 -0.44
CA HIS A 151 -21.85 7.95 -0.14
C HIS A 151 -21.76 6.55 0.50
N ARG A 152 -21.83 6.45 1.82
CA ARG A 152 -21.61 5.18 2.54
C ARG A 152 -22.72 4.17 2.31
N THR A 153 -22.54 3.28 1.34
CA THR A 153 -23.44 2.16 1.04
C THR A 153 -22.64 0.91 0.64
N LYS A 154 -23.26 -0.27 0.67
CA LYS A 154 -22.63 -1.50 0.17
C LYS A 154 -22.21 -1.38 -1.30
N LYS A 155 -23.07 -0.79 -2.14
CA LYS A 155 -22.78 -0.56 -3.57
C LYS A 155 -21.55 0.32 -3.76
N ARG A 156 -21.42 1.37 -2.95
CA ARG A 156 -20.27 2.29 -2.98
C ARG A 156 -19.00 1.68 -2.39
N ALA A 157 -19.11 0.75 -1.44
CA ALA A 157 -17.96 -0.05 -1.00
C ALA A 157 -17.40 -0.91 -2.14
N VAL A 158 -18.28 -1.62 -2.86
CA VAL A 158 -17.87 -2.40 -4.06
C VAL A 158 -17.27 -1.49 -5.12
N LEU A 159 -17.93 -0.38 -5.45
CA LEU A 159 -17.41 0.58 -6.43
C LEU A 159 -16.06 1.16 -6.00
N GLY A 160 -15.89 1.47 -4.72
CA GLY A 160 -14.63 1.96 -4.18
C GLY A 160 -13.52 0.93 -4.33
N LEU A 161 -13.77 -0.33 -3.97
CA LEU A 161 -12.80 -1.41 -4.15
C LEU A 161 -12.41 -1.61 -5.62
N VAL A 162 -13.37 -1.53 -6.55
CA VAL A 162 -13.09 -1.58 -8.00
C VAL A 162 -12.23 -0.40 -8.45
N VAL A 163 -12.61 0.83 -8.09
CA VAL A 163 -11.85 2.05 -8.46
C VAL A 163 -10.45 2.03 -7.86
N GLY A 164 -10.31 1.64 -6.60
CA GLY A 164 -9.02 1.46 -5.95
C GLY A 164 -8.18 0.39 -6.62
N SER A 165 -8.76 -0.76 -6.98
CA SER A 165 -8.06 -1.84 -7.68
C SER A 165 -7.53 -1.38 -9.05
N LEU A 166 -8.36 -0.68 -9.82
CA LEU A 166 -7.94 -0.13 -11.11
C LEU A 166 -6.84 0.92 -10.94
N THR A 167 -6.97 1.79 -9.93
CA THR A 167 -5.94 2.80 -9.63
C THR A 167 -4.63 2.15 -9.22
N LEU A 168 -4.66 1.09 -8.41
CA LEU A 168 -3.49 0.28 -8.05
C LEU A 168 -2.84 -0.35 -9.30
N ILE A 169 -3.61 -1.01 -10.17
CA ILE A 169 -3.05 -1.69 -11.34
C ILE A 169 -2.41 -0.68 -12.30
N VAL A 170 -3.14 0.40 -12.64
CA VAL A 170 -2.64 1.43 -13.54
C VAL A 170 -1.41 2.12 -12.96
N SER A 171 -1.50 2.61 -11.71
CA SER A 171 -0.37 3.28 -11.06
C SER A 171 0.79 2.32 -10.83
N GLY A 172 0.53 1.04 -10.55
CA GLY A 172 1.53 -0.01 -10.44
C GLY A 172 2.34 -0.19 -11.72
N VAL A 173 1.66 -0.22 -12.88
CA VAL A 173 2.33 -0.27 -14.18
C VAL A 173 3.17 0.98 -14.43
N PHE A 174 2.60 2.18 -14.26
CA PHE A 174 3.31 3.44 -14.47
C PHE A 174 4.50 3.62 -13.52
N MET A 175 4.28 3.43 -12.22
CA MET A 175 5.32 3.58 -11.20
C MET A 175 6.45 2.58 -11.44
N ASN A 176 6.15 1.32 -11.78
CA ASN A 176 7.21 0.35 -12.07
C ASN A 176 7.98 0.67 -13.34
N ALA A 177 7.31 1.11 -14.41
CA ALA A 177 7.98 1.43 -15.67
C ALA A 177 8.93 2.62 -15.55
N PHE A 178 8.51 3.68 -14.84
CA PHE A 178 9.21 4.96 -14.86
C PHE A 178 10.00 5.29 -13.60
N TYR A 179 9.71 4.65 -12.46
CA TYR A 179 10.32 5.00 -11.19
C TYR A 179 10.87 3.81 -10.40
N LEU A 180 10.02 2.84 -10.04
CA LEU A 180 10.39 1.76 -9.11
C LEU A 180 11.43 0.80 -9.69
N LEU A 181 11.26 0.26 -10.92
CA LEU A 181 12.28 -0.63 -11.50
C LEU A 181 13.59 0.11 -11.80
N PRO A 182 13.59 1.33 -12.40
CA PRO A 182 14.82 2.10 -12.55
C PRO A 182 15.51 2.41 -11.22
N LYS A 183 14.78 2.83 -10.18
CA LYS A 183 15.37 3.09 -8.86
C LYS A 183 15.85 1.82 -8.18
N TYR A 184 15.15 0.71 -8.39
CA TYR A 184 15.62 -0.57 -7.87
C TYR A 184 16.93 -0.99 -8.55
N SER A 185 17.04 -0.80 -9.86
CA SER A 185 18.28 -1.02 -10.62
C SER A 185 19.45 -0.19 -10.10
N GLU A 186 19.22 1.12 -9.91
CA GLU A 186 20.22 2.07 -9.41
C GLU A 186 20.70 1.72 -8.00
N LEU A 187 19.77 1.52 -7.06
CA LEU A 187 20.12 1.34 -5.64
C LEU A 187 20.59 -0.07 -5.30
N TYR A 188 20.15 -1.07 -6.06
CA TYR A 188 20.61 -2.45 -5.91
C TYR A 188 21.89 -2.74 -6.70
N GLY A 189 22.29 -1.84 -7.62
CA GLY A 189 23.49 -1.99 -8.45
C GLY A 189 23.38 -3.09 -9.52
N MET A 190 22.14 -3.45 -9.90
CA MET A 190 21.86 -4.49 -10.88
C MET A 190 21.25 -3.85 -12.13
N PRO A 191 21.74 -4.15 -13.34
CA PRO A 191 21.18 -3.59 -14.58
C PRO A 191 19.71 -3.98 -14.75
N ILE A 192 18.90 -3.09 -15.31
CA ILE A 192 17.45 -3.31 -15.47
C ILE A 192 17.16 -4.55 -16.32
N GLU A 193 18.05 -4.87 -17.25
CA GLU A 193 18.04 -6.05 -18.11
C GLU A 193 18.04 -7.35 -17.29
N ALA A 194 18.69 -7.37 -16.12
CA ALA A 194 18.67 -8.54 -15.26
C ALA A 194 17.27 -8.79 -14.66
N PHE A 195 16.53 -7.74 -14.30
CA PHE A 195 15.13 -7.90 -13.88
C PHE A 195 14.24 -8.37 -15.02
N ILE A 196 14.46 -7.84 -16.23
CA ILE A 196 13.75 -8.28 -17.43
C ILE A 196 14.04 -9.76 -17.69
N ALA A 197 15.29 -10.21 -17.57
CA ALA A 197 15.67 -11.61 -17.70
C ALA A 197 15.04 -12.50 -16.62
N MET A 198 14.90 -12.02 -15.37
CA MET A 198 14.14 -12.73 -14.34
C MET A 198 12.67 -12.89 -14.73
N GLY A 199 12.05 -11.85 -15.30
CA GLY A 199 10.69 -11.92 -15.83
C GLY A 199 10.56 -12.86 -17.02
N ASN A 200 11.51 -12.82 -17.95
CA ASN A 200 11.55 -13.68 -19.15
C ASN A 200 11.53 -15.18 -18.80
N LYS A 201 12.26 -15.57 -17.74
CA LYS A 201 12.26 -16.95 -17.22
C LYS A 201 10.88 -17.42 -16.75
N ILE A 202 10.00 -16.50 -16.35
CA ILE A 202 8.63 -16.79 -15.91
C ILE A 202 7.68 -16.75 -17.11
N ASN A 203 7.84 -15.74 -17.98
CA ASN A 203 7.04 -15.57 -19.19
C ASN A 203 7.95 -15.10 -20.34
N ALA A 204 8.15 -15.97 -21.33
CA ALA A 204 9.06 -15.74 -22.46
C ALA A 204 8.71 -14.51 -23.32
N ASN A 205 7.51 -13.94 -23.17
CA ASN A 205 7.10 -12.71 -23.86
C ASN A 205 7.62 -11.43 -23.17
N ILE A 206 8.23 -11.54 -21.99
CA ILE A 206 8.84 -10.41 -21.28
C ILE A 206 10.23 -10.17 -21.86
N ASN A 207 10.35 -9.15 -22.71
CA ASN A 207 11.58 -8.85 -23.46
C ASN A 207 12.11 -7.42 -23.20
N ASN A 208 11.30 -6.57 -22.59
CA ASN A 208 11.63 -5.20 -22.24
C ASN A 208 10.80 -4.72 -21.03
N VAL A 209 11.09 -3.52 -20.51
CA VAL A 209 10.39 -2.94 -19.36
C VAL A 209 8.86 -2.86 -19.58
N PHE A 210 8.41 -2.48 -20.77
CA PHE A 210 6.97 -2.37 -21.06
C PHE A 210 6.28 -3.73 -20.96
N THR A 211 6.82 -4.75 -21.62
CA THR A 211 6.28 -6.13 -21.53
C THR A 211 6.38 -6.68 -20.11
N PHE A 212 7.42 -6.31 -19.34
CA PHE A 212 7.54 -6.68 -17.93
C PHE A 212 6.39 -6.11 -17.09
N VAL A 213 6.12 -4.80 -17.21
CA VAL A 213 5.06 -4.17 -16.40
C VAL A 213 3.66 -4.63 -16.80
N VAL A 214 3.42 -4.92 -18.08
CA VAL A 214 2.13 -5.42 -18.55
C VAL A 214 1.92 -6.90 -18.20
N LEU A 215 2.95 -7.74 -18.33
CA LEU A 215 2.80 -9.20 -18.21
C LEU A 215 3.20 -9.77 -16.84
N ALA A 216 3.88 -9.00 -15.98
CA ALA A 216 4.16 -9.39 -14.61
C ALA A 216 3.50 -8.45 -13.59
N VAL A 217 3.73 -7.14 -13.69
CA VAL A 217 3.29 -6.18 -12.67
C VAL A 217 1.76 -6.01 -12.66
N ALA A 218 1.13 -5.84 -13.82
CA ALA A 218 -0.32 -5.71 -13.91
C ALA A 218 -1.07 -6.96 -13.40
N PRO A 219 -0.77 -8.20 -13.84
CA PRO A 219 -1.45 -9.39 -13.33
C PRO A 219 -1.16 -9.63 -11.86
N PHE A 220 0.05 -9.37 -11.38
CA PHE A 220 0.38 -9.48 -9.95
C PHE A 220 -0.49 -8.54 -9.11
N ASN A 221 -0.57 -7.26 -9.49
CA ASN A 221 -1.40 -6.28 -8.79
C ASN A 221 -2.89 -6.58 -8.92
N PHE A 222 -3.35 -7.17 -10.04
CA PHE A 222 -4.73 -7.61 -10.18
C PHE A 222 -5.09 -8.70 -9.17
N VAL A 223 -4.24 -9.73 -9.03
CA VAL A 223 -4.45 -10.80 -8.05
C VAL A 223 -4.45 -10.24 -6.63
N LYS A 224 -3.46 -9.40 -6.30
CA LYS A 224 -3.38 -8.72 -5.00
C LYS A 224 -4.66 -7.91 -4.72
N ALA A 225 -5.08 -7.08 -5.66
CA ALA A 225 -6.27 -6.25 -5.51
C ALA A 225 -7.55 -7.06 -5.34
N LEU A 226 -7.70 -8.15 -6.10
CA LEU A 226 -8.86 -9.03 -6.04
C LEU A 226 -8.99 -9.71 -4.68
N ILE A 227 -7.92 -10.37 -4.22
CA ILE A 227 -7.91 -11.08 -2.93
C ILE A 227 -8.21 -10.12 -1.79
N THR A 228 -7.48 -9.01 -1.72
CA THR A 228 -7.65 -8.01 -0.66
C THR A 228 -9.04 -7.38 -0.71
N SER A 229 -9.59 -7.08 -1.90
CA SER A 229 -10.94 -6.55 -2.05
C SER A 229 -12.01 -7.51 -1.55
N VAL A 230 -11.92 -8.80 -1.91
CA VAL A 230 -12.89 -9.82 -1.50
C VAL A 230 -12.89 -9.96 0.03
N ILE A 231 -11.72 -10.12 0.64
CA ILE A 231 -11.59 -10.26 2.09
C ILE A 231 -12.10 -9.00 2.80
N THR A 232 -11.69 -7.82 2.33
CA THR A 232 -12.15 -6.54 2.88
C THR A 232 -13.68 -6.42 2.81
N PHE A 233 -14.29 -6.76 1.67
CA PHE A 233 -15.73 -6.67 1.50
C PHE A 233 -16.52 -7.59 2.45
N VAL A 234 -15.99 -8.79 2.73
CA VAL A 234 -16.60 -9.72 3.69
C VAL A 234 -16.47 -9.19 5.12
N LEU A 235 -15.30 -8.64 5.49
CA LEU A 235 -15.00 -8.27 6.87
C LEU A 235 -15.46 -6.87 7.27
N TYR A 236 -15.45 -5.88 6.38
CA TYR A 236 -15.60 -4.47 6.77
C TYR A 236 -16.93 -4.19 7.49
N LYS A 237 -18.02 -4.86 7.11
CA LYS A 237 -19.34 -4.61 7.72
C LYS A 237 -19.46 -5.25 9.09
N TYR A 238 -18.87 -6.43 9.28
CA TYR A 238 -18.79 -7.06 10.60
C TYR A 238 -17.98 -6.15 11.54
N LEU A 239 -16.79 -5.74 11.12
CA LEU A 239 -15.91 -4.90 11.93
C LEU A 239 -16.46 -3.50 12.16
N SER A 240 -17.16 -2.89 11.19
CA SER A 240 -17.81 -1.59 11.36
C SER A 240 -18.91 -1.58 12.43
N ARG A 241 -19.56 -2.71 12.69
CA ARG A 241 -20.57 -2.80 13.76
C ARG A 241 -19.92 -2.86 15.14
N HIS A 242 -18.75 -3.48 15.25
CA HIS A 242 -18.06 -3.73 16.53
C HIS A 242 -17.02 -2.66 16.88
N LEU A 243 -16.40 -2.03 15.88
CA LEU A 243 -15.41 -0.96 16.04
C LEU A 243 -16.05 0.44 15.95
N LYS A 244 -17.27 0.60 16.47
CA LYS A 244 -17.94 1.90 16.46
C LYS A 244 -17.11 2.91 17.23
N VAL A 245 -16.73 3.98 16.55
CA VAL A 245 -16.32 5.21 17.20
C VAL A 245 -17.59 5.86 17.74
N SER A 246 -17.99 5.51 18.96
CA SER A 246 -19.08 6.21 19.65
C SER A 246 -18.67 7.67 19.85
N ALA A 247 -19.50 8.58 19.37
CA ALA A 247 -19.41 10.02 19.61
C ALA A 247 -20.24 10.42 20.83
#